data_AF-A0A364K1Q9-F1
#
_entry.id   AF-A0A364K1Q9-F1
#
_cell.length_a   1.000
_cell.length_b   1.000
_cell.length_c   1.000
_cell.angle_alpha   90.00
_cell.angle_beta   90.00
_cell.angle_gamma   90.00
#
_symmetry.space_group_name_H-M   'P 1'
#
loop_
_entity.id
_entity.type
_entity.pdbx_description
1 polymer ?
#
loop_
_entity_poly.entity_id
_entity_poly.type
_entity_poly.pdbx_seq_one_letter_code
_entity_poly.pdbx_strand_id
1 'polypeptide(L)'
;MGWSSLPSNAIWYTEEAKYKAGELLIQYSNEAEPFSYKAGQHQSMVDINLIGRTSRIEKQIADRIGINLHFPYLDHHIIQTCMSTNMEERMSPYEFKPLLKKAFNRELPKKLLERTTKGDYTYDLFFGMKKNVHQILELLQTSHLAEQEKGPHSLRPVNSYRKYVEDYG
;
A
#
# COMPACT_ATOMS: atom_id res chain seq x y z
N MET A 1 5.19 0.30 -20.87
CA MET A 1 5.20 1.33 -19.79
C MET A 1 3.84 1.98 -19.49
N GLY A 2 2.70 1.57 -20.07
CA GLY A 2 1.41 2.27 -19.90
C GLY A 2 0.39 1.65 -18.93
N TRP A 3 0.73 0.54 -18.26
CA TRP A 3 -0.25 -0.27 -17.49
C TRP A 3 -0.02 -0.27 -15.98
N SER A 4 0.92 0.54 -15.49
CA SER A 4 1.16 0.74 -14.05
C SER A 4 1.01 2.22 -13.72
N SER A 5 0.68 2.54 -12.47
CA SER A 5 0.72 3.92 -12.01
C SER A 5 2.12 4.50 -12.20
N LEU A 6 2.22 5.62 -12.91
CA LEU A 6 3.48 6.35 -13.01
C LEU A 6 3.88 6.89 -11.63
N PRO A 7 5.19 7.01 -11.35
CA PRO A 7 5.65 7.69 -10.14
C PRO A 7 5.01 9.07 -10.05
N SER A 8 4.40 9.35 -8.90
CA SER A 8 3.84 10.66 -8.62
C SER A 8 4.96 11.70 -8.53
N ASN A 9 4.79 12.83 -9.22
CA ASN A 9 5.63 14.01 -9.03
C ASN A 9 5.20 14.73 -7.75
N ALA A 10 5.61 14.18 -6.61
CA ALA A 10 5.32 14.81 -5.34
C ALA A 10 5.91 16.23 -5.32
N ILE A 11 5.14 17.20 -4.80
CA ILE A 11 5.49 18.62 -4.81
C ILE A 11 6.79 18.94 -4.06
N TRP A 12 7.29 18.02 -3.25
CA TRP A 12 8.53 18.14 -2.48
C TRP A 12 9.74 17.50 -3.16
N TYR A 13 9.60 16.89 -4.34
CA TYR A 13 10.74 16.37 -5.09
C TYR A 13 11.62 17.51 -5.60
N THR A 14 12.93 17.40 -5.37
CA THR A 14 13.92 18.23 -6.05
C THR A 14 13.95 17.91 -7.55
N GLU A 15 14.34 18.87 -8.39
CA GLU A 15 14.50 18.64 -9.83
C GLU A 15 15.53 17.53 -10.12
N GLU A 16 16.60 17.45 -9.32
CA GLU A 16 17.60 16.38 -9.41
C GLU A 16 16.98 15.00 -9.13
N ALA A 17 16.13 14.88 -8.11
CA ALA A 17 15.46 13.62 -7.78
C ALA A 17 14.50 13.19 -8.91
N LYS A 18 13.76 14.13 -9.50
CA LYS A 18 12.91 13.86 -10.68
C LYS A 18 13.74 13.38 -11.86
N TYR A 19 14.86 14.04 -12.14
CA TYR A 19 15.75 13.68 -13.24
C TYR A 19 16.33 12.28 -13.07
N LYS A 20 16.93 11.99 -11.90
CA LYS A 20 17.50 10.67 -11.59
C LYS A 20 16.45 9.56 -11.64
N ALA A 21 15.24 9.80 -11.14
CA ALA A 21 14.14 8.86 -11.25
C ALA A 21 13.77 8.61 -12.73
N GLY A 22 13.73 9.67 -13.54
CA GLY A 22 13.51 9.59 -14.98
C GLY A 22 14.58 8.78 -15.72
N GLU A 23 15.86 9.01 -15.42
CA GLU A 23 16.98 8.24 -15.98
C GLU A 23 16.85 6.76 -15.70
N LEU A 24 16.55 6.38 -14.46
CA LEU A 24 16.34 4.99 -14.09
C LEU A 24 15.14 4.37 -14.83
N LEU A 25 14.02 5.11 -14.94
CA LEU A 25 12.86 4.64 -15.69
C LEU A 25 13.21 4.37 -17.17
N ILE A 26 13.95 5.27 -17.80
CA ILE A 26 14.40 5.11 -19.19
C ILE A 26 15.37 3.93 -19.31
N GLN A 27 16.36 3.85 -18.41
CA GLN A 27 17.34 2.76 -18.39
C GLN A 27 16.66 1.39 -18.36
N TYR A 28 15.70 1.19 -17.45
CA TYR A 28 15.00 -0.09 -17.32
C TYR A 28 13.87 -0.28 -18.32
N SER A 29 13.41 0.77 -19.01
CA SER A 29 12.29 0.66 -19.94
C SER A 29 12.55 -0.29 -21.11
N ASN A 30 13.81 -0.44 -21.53
CA ASN A 30 14.20 -1.33 -22.62
C ASN A 30 14.24 -2.81 -22.23
N GLU A 31 14.31 -3.12 -20.93
CA GLU A 31 14.39 -4.49 -20.39
C GLU A 31 13.08 -4.92 -19.72
N ALA A 32 12.16 -3.98 -19.49
CA ALA A 32 10.95 -4.21 -18.75
C ALA A 32 9.90 -4.97 -19.59
N GLU A 33 9.69 -6.24 -19.27
CA GLU A 33 8.60 -7.05 -19.79
C GLU A 33 7.38 -7.03 -18.85
N PRO A 34 6.15 -7.01 -19.39
CA PRO A 34 4.97 -7.08 -18.55
C PRO A 34 4.81 -8.50 -17.98
N PHE A 35 4.38 -8.61 -16.72
CA PHE A 35 3.96 -9.90 -16.14
C PHE A 35 2.90 -10.67 -16.95
N SER A 36 2.13 -9.98 -17.79
CA SER A 36 1.19 -10.54 -18.75
C SER A 36 0.91 -9.52 -19.85
N TYR A 37 0.72 -9.96 -21.09
CA TYR A 37 0.29 -9.08 -22.19
C TYR A 37 -1.19 -8.65 -22.09
N LYS A 38 -1.92 -9.07 -21.06
CA LYS A 38 -3.25 -8.56 -20.72
C LYS A 38 -3.12 -7.55 -19.59
N ALA A 39 -3.44 -6.28 -19.85
CA ALA A 39 -3.30 -5.18 -18.89
C ALA A 39 -3.89 -5.48 -17.51
N GLY A 40 -5.10 -6.03 -17.43
CA GLY A 40 -5.73 -6.39 -16.15
C GLY A 40 -5.01 -7.50 -15.37
N GLN A 41 -4.41 -8.47 -16.07
CA GLN A 41 -3.59 -9.50 -15.42
C GLN A 41 -2.24 -8.96 -14.97
N HIS A 42 -1.62 -8.11 -15.79
CA HIS A 42 -0.40 -7.41 -15.40
C HIS A 42 -0.61 -6.57 -14.13
N GLN A 43 -1.67 -5.75 -14.10
CA GLN A 43 -2.00 -4.94 -12.92
C GLN A 43 -2.28 -5.82 -11.70
N SER A 44 -3.01 -6.93 -11.86
CA SER A 44 -3.22 -7.89 -10.75
C SER A 44 -1.90 -8.38 -10.16
N MET A 45 -0.91 -8.70 -11.00
CA MET A 45 0.42 -9.15 -10.55
C MET A 45 1.22 -8.02 -9.88
N VAL A 46 1.12 -6.79 -10.38
CA VAL A 46 1.72 -5.61 -9.74
C VAL A 46 1.13 -5.41 -8.34
N ASP A 47 -0.20 -5.48 -8.21
CA ASP A 47 -0.90 -5.32 -6.93
C ASP A 47 -0.55 -6.44 -5.94
N ILE A 48 -0.47 -7.69 -6.40
CA ILE A 48 -0.05 -8.85 -5.59
C ILE A 48 1.39 -8.65 -5.07
N ASN A 49 2.30 -8.16 -5.91
CA ASN A 49 3.67 -7.86 -5.49
C ASN A 49 3.72 -6.72 -4.46
N LEU A 50 2.94 -5.66 -4.69
CA LEU A 50 2.86 -4.52 -3.78
C LEU A 50 2.33 -4.96 -2.40
N ILE A 51 1.21 -5.67 -2.37
CA ILE A 51 0.63 -6.12 -1.10
C ILE A 51 1.54 -7.13 -0.40
N GLY A 52 2.24 -8.01 -1.13
CA GLY A 52 3.22 -8.92 -0.56
C GLY A 52 4.38 -8.21 0.15
N ARG A 53 4.89 -7.12 -0.45
CA ARG A 53 5.92 -6.27 0.17
C ARG A 53 5.39 -5.58 1.42
N THR A 54 4.21 -4.96 1.35
CA THR A 54 3.61 -4.27 2.49
C THR A 54 3.29 -5.24 3.63
N SER A 55 2.70 -6.40 3.34
CA SER A 55 2.40 -7.45 4.32
C SER A 55 3.66 -7.99 5.01
N ARG A 56 4.81 -8.05 4.31
CA ARG A 56 6.09 -8.39 4.95
C ARG A 56 6.51 -7.33 5.97
N ILE A 57 6.37 -6.04 5.65
CA ILE A 57 6.67 -4.94 6.57
C ILE A 57 5.74 -5.00 7.78
N GLU A 58 4.44 -5.19 7.56
CA GLU A 58 3.45 -5.34 8.63
C GLU A 58 3.77 -6.52 9.55
N LYS A 59 4.18 -7.67 8.99
CA LYS A 59 4.62 -8.82 9.77
C LYS A 59 5.84 -8.49 10.62
N GLN A 60 6.86 -7.83 10.05
CA GLN A 60 8.06 -7.43 10.80
C GLN A 60 7.73 -6.48 11.96
N ILE A 61 6.75 -5.59 11.80
CA ILE A 61 6.27 -4.72 12.86
C ILE A 61 5.53 -5.54 13.93
N ALA A 62 4.63 -6.43 13.52
CA ALA A 62 3.86 -7.28 14.43
C ALA A 62 4.76 -8.21 15.26
N ASP A 63 5.80 -8.80 14.66
CA ASP A 63 6.75 -9.67 15.34
C ASP A 63 7.48 -8.93 16.47
N ARG A 64 7.78 -7.62 16.31
CA ARG A 64 8.41 -6.80 17.36
C ARG A 64 7.55 -6.63 18.62
N ILE A 65 6.24 -6.79 18.49
CA ILE A 65 5.28 -6.72 19.61
C ILE A 65 4.70 -8.10 19.98
N GLY A 66 5.34 -9.18 19.52
CA GLY A 66 4.96 -10.56 19.85
C GLY A 66 3.68 -11.04 19.15
N ILE A 67 3.22 -10.34 18.12
CA ILE A 67 2.04 -10.74 17.33
C ILE A 67 2.49 -11.51 16.08
N ASN A 68 2.08 -12.77 15.99
CA ASN A 68 2.32 -13.59 14.79
C ASN A 68 1.25 -13.31 13.72
N LEU A 69 1.51 -12.31 12.88
CA LEU A 69 0.60 -11.92 11.79
C LEU A 69 0.75 -12.83 10.56
N HIS A 70 -0.37 -13.25 9.97
CA HIS A 70 -0.46 -14.13 8.81
C HIS A 70 -1.35 -13.54 7.71
N PHE A 71 -0.99 -13.81 6.45
CA PHE A 71 -1.69 -13.31 5.25
C PHE A 71 -2.09 -14.47 4.33
N PRO A 72 -3.10 -15.27 4.70
CA PRO A 72 -3.43 -16.51 3.98
C PRO A 72 -3.82 -16.31 2.51
N TYR A 73 -4.36 -15.15 2.14
CA TYR A 73 -4.68 -14.83 0.74
C TYR A 73 -3.45 -14.55 -0.14
N LEU A 74 -2.25 -14.44 0.46
CA LEU A 74 -0.97 -14.34 -0.25
C LEU A 74 -0.26 -15.67 -0.37
N ASP A 75 -0.89 -16.77 0.06
CA ASP A 75 -0.39 -18.10 -0.22
C ASP A 75 -0.29 -18.34 -1.74
N HIS A 76 0.78 -19.03 -2.15
CA HIS A 76 1.07 -19.28 -3.55
C HIS A 76 -0.07 -20.04 -4.26
N HIS A 77 -0.65 -21.05 -3.60
CA HIS A 77 -1.73 -21.84 -4.18
C HIS A 77 -3.02 -21.03 -4.33
N ILE A 78 -3.30 -20.14 -3.38
CA ILE A 78 -4.46 -19.24 -3.47
C ILE A 78 -4.28 -18.26 -4.63
N ILE A 79 -3.09 -17.65 -4.75
CA ILE A 79 -2.77 -16.74 -5.86
C ILE A 79 -2.88 -17.46 -7.20
N GLN A 80 -2.24 -18.63 -7.33
CA GLN A 80 -2.24 -19.41 -8.56
C GLN A 80 -3.66 -19.80 -8.97
N THR A 81 -4.45 -20.31 -8.02
CA THR A 81 -5.85 -20.69 -8.27
C THR A 81 -6.66 -19.50 -8.78
N CYS A 82 -6.56 -18.35 -8.10
CA CYS A 82 -7.22 -17.13 -8.55
C CYS A 82 -6.75 -16.71 -9.96
N MET A 83 -5.44 -16.72 -10.22
CA MET A 83 -4.90 -16.27 -11.51
C MET A 83 -5.24 -17.21 -12.67
N SER A 84 -5.49 -18.49 -12.39
CA SER A 84 -6.01 -19.46 -13.36
C SER A 84 -7.52 -19.35 -13.59
N THR A 85 -8.27 -18.67 -12.72
CA THR A 85 -9.70 -18.41 -12.92
C THR A 85 -9.94 -17.32 -13.97
N ASN A 86 -10.99 -17.51 -14.78
CA ASN A 86 -11.46 -16.54 -15.75
C ASN A 86 -11.66 -15.16 -15.12
N MET A 87 -11.23 -14.10 -15.82
CA MET A 87 -11.28 -12.74 -15.31
C MET A 87 -12.70 -12.30 -14.94
N GLU A 88 -13.69 -12.71 -15.73
CA GLU A 88 -15.11 -12.39 -15.52
C GLU A 88 -15.71 -13.04 -14.27
N GLU A 89 -15.08 -14.11 -13.74
CA GLU A 89 -15.49 -14.69 -12.46
C GLU A 89 -14.84 -13.98 -11.27
N ARG A 90 -13.69 -13.32 -11.50
CA ARG A 90 -12.91 -12.61 -10.47
C ARG A 90 -13.35 -11.17 -10.26
N MET A 91 -13.75 -10.50 -11.33
CA MET A 91 -14.05 -9.07 -11.32
C MET A 91 -15.43 -8.83 -11.92
N SER A 92 -16.18 -7.91 -11.30
CA SER A 92 -17.48 -7.47 -11.78
C SER A 92 -17.61 -5.98 -11.50
N PRO A 93 -18.16 -5.19 -12.43
CA PRO A 93 -18.50 -3.79 -12.16
C PRO A 93 -19.73 -3.66 -11.23
N TYR A 94 -20.48 -4.75 -11.03
CA TYR A 94 -21.72 -4.75 -10.26
C TYR A 94 -21.58 -5.37 -8.87
N GLU A 95 -20.52 -6.15 -8.64
CA GLU A 95 -20.34 -6.90 -7.40
C GLU A 95 -18.90 -6.86 -6.89
N PHE A 96 -18.74 -6.57 -5.59
CA PHE A 96 -17.47 -6.69 -4.91
C PHE A 96 -17.09 -8.15 -4.66
N LYS A 97 -15.88 -8.53 -5.07
CA LYS A 97 -15.25 -9.84 -4.79
C LYS A 97 -16.13 -11.06 -5.15
N PRO A 98 -16.65 -11.14 -6.39
CA PRO A 98 -17.60 -12.18 -6.80
C PRO A 98 -17.04 -13.60 -6.60
N LEU A 99 -15.78 -13.85 -6.97
CA LEU A 99 -15.14 -15.16 -6.76
C LEU A 99 -15.11 -15.57 -5.28
N LEU A 100 -14.79 -14.62 -4.40
CA LEU A 100 -14.71 -14.89 -2.96
C LEU A 100 -16.09 -15.21 -2.38
N LYS A 101 -17.13 -14.46 -2.79
CA LYS A 101 -18.50 -14.75 -2.36
C LYS A 101 -18.98 -16.12 -2.81
N LYS A 102 -18.66 -16.52 -4.05
CA LYS A 102 -18.97 -17.86 -4.55
C LYS A 102 -18.26 -18.94 -3.74
N ALA A 103 -16.98 -18.73 -3.43
CA ALA A 103 -16.16 -19.68 -2.67
C ALA A 103 -16.64 -19.89 -1.22
N PHE A 104 -17.32 -18.91 -0.63
CA PHE A 104 -17.80 -18.93 0.75
C PHE A 104 -19.33 -18.97 0.89
N ASN A 105 -20.05 -19.34 -0.17
CA ASN A 105 -21.52 -19.21 -0.20
C ASN A 105 -22.26 -20.12 0.79
N ARG A 106 -21.60 -21.18 1.28
CA ARG A 106 -22.16 -22.19 2.21
C ARG A 106 -21.59 -22.03 3.62
N GLU A 107 -20.47 -21.33 3.75
CA GLU A 107 -19.65 -21.24 4.95
C GLU A 107 -19.96 -19.97 5.74
N LEU A 108 -20.43 -18.91 5.08
CA LEU A 108 -20.71 -17.62 5.70
C LEU A 108 -22.21 -17.32 5.75
N PRO A 109 -22.70 -16.65 6.82
CA PRO A 109 -24.06 -16.13 6.86
C PRO A 109 -24.36 -15.23 5.66
N LYS A 110 -25.54 -15.40 5.06
CA LYS A 110 -25.98 -14.64 3.88
C LYS A 110 -25.81 -13.13 4.01
N LYS A 111 -26.08 -12.60 5.21
CA LYS A 111 -25.92 -11.17 5.54
C LYS A 111 -24.49 -10.65 5.32
N LEU A 112 -23.46 -11.48 5.54
CA LEU A 112 -22.07 -11.10 5.28
C LEU A 112 -21.75 -11.07 3.78
N LEU A 113 -22.34 -11.98 3.00
CA LEU A 113 -22.17 -12.06 1.55
C LEU A 113 -22.91 -10.95 0.80
N GLU A 114 -24.03 -10.47 1.35
CA GLU A 114 -24.82 -9.37 0.80
C GLU A 114 -24.27 -7.98 1.15
N ARG A 115 -23.29 -7.89 2.05
CA ARG A 115 -22.72 -6.61 2.46
C ARG A 115 -21.99 -5.94 1.29
N THR A 116 -22.37 -4.70 1.00
CA THR A 116 -21.77 -3.87 -0.06
C THR A 116 -20.78 -2.84 0.45
N THR A 117 -20.73 -2.62 1.77
CA THR A 117 -19.79 -1.70 2.41
C THR A 117 -18.46 -2.39 2.70
N LYS A 118 -17.36 -1.63 2.67
CA LYS A 118 -16.07 -2.04 3.25
C LYS A 118 -16.09 -1.71 4.75
N GLY A 119 -15.35 -2.45 5.57
CA GLY A 119 -15.11 -2.01 6.95
C GLY A 119 -14.31 -0.70 6.92
N ASP A 120 -14.68 0.24 7.78
CA ASP A 120 -13.92 1.47 7.97
C ASP A 120 -13.00 1.30 9.16
N TYR A 121 -11.69 1.46 8.92
CA TYR A 121 -10.63 1.36 9.93
C TYR A 121 -9.95 2.71 10.16
N THR A 122 -10.51 3.78 9.58
CA THR A 122 -9.95 5.13 9.63
C THR A 122 -9.88 5.63 11.07
N TYR A 123 -10.90 5.34 11.87
CA TYR A 123 -10.92 5.71 13.30
C TYR A 123 -9.76 5.07 14.07
N ASP A 124 -9.56 3.76 13.93
CA ASP A 124 -8.48 3.04 14.63
C ASP A 124 -7.11 3.58 14.24
N LEU A 125 -6.92 3.92 12.95
CA LEU A 125 -5.71 4.55 12.45
C LEU A 125 -5.48 5.92 13.10
N PHE A 126 -6.48 6.81 13.08
CA PHE A 126 -6.34 8.14 13.69
C PHE A 126 -6.14 8.08 15.20
N PHE A 127 -6.87 7.19 15.88
CA PHE A 127 -6.70 6.97 17.31
C PHE A 127 -5.28 6.49 17.64
N GLY A 128 -4.76 5.53 16.88
CA GLY A 128 -3.40 5.04 17.00
C GLY A 128 -2.36 6.14 16.74
N MET A 129 -2.52 6.94 15.68
CA MET A 129 -1.62 8.06 15.39
C MET A 129 -1.64 9.10 16.50
N LYS A 130 -2.84 9.50 16.97
CA LYS A 130 -2.99 10.50 18.04
C LYS A 130 -2.32 10.02 19.32
N LYS A 131 -2.55 8.76 19.71
CA LYS A 131 -1.94 8.16 20.91
C LYS A 131 -0.41 8.12 20.86
N ASN A 132 0.18 7.98 19.68
CA ASN A 132 1.62 7.79 19.49
C ASN A 132 2.33 9.00 18.86
N VAL A 133 1.67 10.17 18.79
CA VAL A 133 2.18 11.34 18.06
C VAL A 133 3.57 11.77 18.51
N HIS A 134 3.86 11.76 19.81
CA HIS A 134 5.17 12.14 20.33
C HIS A 134 6.29 11.23 19.84
N GLN A 135 6.07 9.90 19.83
CA GLN A 135 7.05 8.93 19.35
C GLN A 135 7.27 9.06 17.83
N ILE A 136 6.19 9.32 17.08
CA ILE A 136 6.28 9.58 15.63
C ILE A 136 7.13 10.83 15.38
N LEU A 137 6.89 11.92 16.13
CA LEU A 137 7.66 13.15 15.99
C LEU A 137 9.14 12.96 16.35
N GLU A 138 9.44 12.20 17.40
CA GLU A 138 10.82 11.86 17.77
C GLU A 138 11.53 11.09 16.65
N LEU A 139 10.89 10.05 16.09
CA LEU A 139 11.44 9.28 14.96
C LEU A 139 11.73 10.16 13.74
N LEU A 140 10.87 11.14 13.45
CA LEU A 140 11.07 12.07 12.35
C LEU A 140 12.25 13.02 12.60
N GLN A 141 12.49 13.43 13.86
CA GLN A 141 13.62 14.28 14.22
C GLN A 141 14.96 13.55 14.10
N THR A 142 15.00 12.25 14.43
CA THR A 142 16.21 11.43 14.41
C THR A 142 16.40 10.65 13.11
N SER A 143 15.62 10.94 12.08
CA SER A 143 15.72 10.23 10.79
C SER A 143 16.97 10.67 10.03
N HIS A 144 17.68 9.71 9.43
CA HIS A 144 18.80 10.01 8.53
C HIS A 144 18.38 10.91 7.35
N LEU A 145 17.11 10.91 6.95
CA LEU A 145 16.59 11.88 5.98
C LEU A 145 16.61 13.31 6.53
N ALA A 146 16.29 13.50 7.81
CA ALA A 146 16.37 14.80 8.47
C ALA A 146 17.82 15.28 8.62
N GLU A 147 18.76 14.34 8.80
CA GLU A 147 20.20 14.63 8.87
C GLU A 147 20.80 15.02 7.51
N GLN A 148 20.26 14.50 6.41
CA GLN A 148 20.73 14.75 5.04
C GLN A 148 20.19 16.05 4.41
N GLU A 149 19.22 16.73 5.03
CA GLU A 149 18.69 17.99 4.54
C GLU A 149 19.52 19.21 5.00
N LYS A 150 20.54 19.56 4.19
CA LYS A 150 21.18 20.88 4.19
C LYS A 150 20.90 21.65 2.90
N GLY A 151 19.63 21.65 2.45
CA GLY A 151 19.18 22.32 1.22
C GLY A 151 17.99 23.26 1.42
N PRO A 152 17.66 24.13 0.45
CA PRO A 152 16.65 25.21 0.57
C PRO A 152 15.19 24.75 0.74
N HIS A 153 14.93 23.44 0.74
CA HIS A 153 13.63 22.81 0.98
C HIS A 153 13.65 21.91 2.20
N SER A 154 14.28 22.35 3.29
CA SER A 154 14.23 21.64 4.57
C SER A 154 12.77 21.30 4.93
N LEU A 155 12.52 20.06 5.31
CA LEU A 155 11.37 19.64 6.10
C LEU A 155 11.14 20.72 7.15
N ARG A 156 9.92 21.28 7.16
CA ARG A 156 9.60 22.33 8.13
C ARG A 156 9.92 21.79 9.52
N PRO A 157 10.61 22.55 10.38
CA PRO A 157 10.98 22.08 11.70
C PRO A 157 9.76 21.51 12.41
N VAL A 158 9.89 20.40 13.12
CA VAL A 158 8.78 19.73 13.80
C VAL A 158 7.96 20.67 14.69
N ASN A 159 8.58 21.74 15.22
CA ASN A 159 7.88 22.81 15.96
C ASN A 159 6.76 23.50 15.16
N SER A 160 6.77 23.47 13.83
CA SER A 160 5.70 23.96 12.97
C SER A 160 4.45 23.07 12.97
N TYR A 161 4.57 21.83 13.44
CA TYR A 161 3.46 20.89 13.66
C TYR A 161 2.97 20.86 15.12
N ARG A 162 3.67 21.54 16.03
CA ARG A 162 3.31 21.62 17.46
C ARG A 162 1.90 22.20 17.66
N LYS A 163 1.53 23.17 16.82
CA LYS A 163 0.18 23.75 16.78
C LYS A 163 -0.91 22.72 16.45
N TYR A 164 -0.62 21.73 15.59
CA TYR A 164 -1.58 20.67 15.27
C TYR A 164 -1.78 19.67 16.42
N VAL A 165 -0.75 19.47 17.25
CA VAL A 165 -0.85 18.61 18.45
C VAL A 165 -1.65 19.30 19.55
N GLU A 166 -1.52 20.62 19.69
CA GLU A 166 -2.26 21.42 20.67
C GLU A 166 -3.74 21.64 20.28
N ASP A 167 -4.01 21.87 18.99
CA ASP A 167 -5.37 22.15 18.49
C ASP A 167 -6.26 20.89 18.35
N TYR A 168 -5.65 19.68 18.27
CA TYR A 168 -6.38 18.42 18.03
C TYR A 168 -6.00 17.27 18.99
N GLY A 169 -5.17 17.55 20.00
CA GLY A 169 -4.74 16.65 21.09
C GLY A 169 -5.83 16.35 22.10
#